data_AF-A0A7G3ZYW8-F1
#
_entry.id   AF-A0A7G3ZYW8-F1
#
_cell.length_a   1.000
_cell.length_b   1.000
_cell.length_c   1.000
_cell.angle_alpha   90.00
_cell.angle_beta   90.00
_cell.angle_gamma   90.00
#
_symmetry.space_group_name_H-M   'P 1'
#
loop_
_entity.id
_entity.type
_entity.pdbx_description
1 polymer ?
#
loop_
_entity_poly.entity_id
_entity_poly.type
_entity_poly.pdbx_seq_one_letter_code
_entity_poly.pdbx_strand_id
1 'polypeptide(L)'
;MYSKILKLPPEIPQCDCASIELTASEKLVALLRRTASYERNPSRNEDDTLVRHIYDLHLINQSNADKNEISKLVKEVIEIDIKEFGNQHPQFRDDPYKELLYGFERIQEQEKFKVRYQNFIGPLVYNKNPASWEESMKSLSEIITSLIKI
;
A
#
# COMPACT_ATOMS: atom_id res chain seq x y z
N MET A 1 -7.62 -11.13 22.65
CA MET A 1 -7.35 -12.59 22.69
C MET A 1 -7.44 -13.13 24.12
N TYR A 2 -6.79 -12.48 25.10
CA TYR A 2 -6.85 -12.82 26.53
C TYR A 2 -8.27 -12.72 27.14
N SER A 3 -8.98 -11.61 26.89
CA SER A 3 -10.39 -11.42 27.33
C SER A 3 -11.35 -12.46 26.76
N LYS A 4 -11.14 -12.89 25.51
CA LYS A 4 -11.94 -13.96 24.85
C LYS A 4 -11.74 -15.32 25.53
N ILE A 5 -10.52 -15.63 25.96
CA ILE A 5 -10.20 -16.86 26.70
C ILE A 5 -10.77 -16.80 28.11
N LEU A 6 -10.68 -15.63 28.77
CA LEU A 6 -11.19 -15.42 30.12
C LEU A 6 -12.69 -15.10 30.19
N LYS A 7 -13.38 -15.03 29.04
CA LYS A 7 -14.79 -14.60 28.91
C LYS A 7 -15.10 -13.26 29.59
N LEU A 8 -14.11 -12.37 29.66
CA LEU A 8 -14.27 -11.01 30.17
C LEU A 8 -14.82 -10.09 29.07
N PRO A 9 -15.61 -9.07 29.42
CA PRO A 9 -15.98 -8.03 28.45
C PRO A 9 -14.71 -7.37 27.87
N PRO A 10 -14.76 -6.88 26.63
CA PRO A 10 -13.64 -6.12 26.08
C PRO A 10 -13.39 -4.87 26.94
N GLU A 11 -12.13 -4.57 27.23
CA GLU A 11 -11.73 -3.38 27.99
C GLU A 11 -12.19 -2.09 27.31
N ILE A 12 -12.19 -2.09 25.96
CA ILE A 12 -12.69 -1.02 25.12
C ILE A 12 -13.76 -1.62 24.19
N PRO A 13 -15.04 -1.22 24.30
CA PRO A 13 -16.13 -1.82 23.53
C PRO A 13 -16.13 -1.39 22.06
N GLN A 14 -15.60 -0.20 21.76
CA GLN A 14 -15.53 0.37 20.42
C GLN A 14 -14.31 1.28 20.31
N CYS A 15 -13.66 1.24 19.14
CA CYS A 15 -12.56 2.13 18.79
C CYS A 15 -12.84 2.69 17.39
N ASP A 16 -12.70 4.00 17.23
CA ASP A 16 -12.85 4.63 15.93
C ASP A 16 -11.61 4.32 15.08
N CYS A 17 -11.84 3.75 13.91
CA CYS A 17 -10.80 3.33 12.99
C CYS A 17 -10.97 4.07 11.65
N ALA A 18 -9.87 4.29 10.95
CA ALA A 18 -9.92 4.69 9.55
C ALA A 18 -10.70 3.66 8.72
N SER A 19 -11.37 4.12 7.67
CA SER A 19 -12.06 3.22 6.73
C SER A 19 -11.06 2.37 5.97
N ILE A 20 -11.53 1.24 5.45
CA ILE A 20 -10.71 0.32 4.65
C ILE A 20 -10.30 1.01 3.34
N GLU A 21 -11.18 1.82 2.78
CA GLU A 21 -10.98 2.58 1.55
C GLU A 21 -9.90 3.65 1.71
N LEU A 22 -9.92 4.40 2.81
CA LEU A 22 -8.87 5.37 3.12
C LEU A 22 -7.54 4.67 3.36
N THR A 23 -7.56 3.59 4.14
CA THR A 23 -6.36 2.77 4.41
C THR A 23 -5.73 2.24 3.12
N ALA A 24 -6.55 1.77 2.16
CA ALA A 24 -6.06 1.34 0.86
C ALA A 24 -5.44 2.49 0.06
N SER A 25 -6.10 3.64 0.06
CA SER A 25 -5.66 4.83 -0.68
C SER A 25 -4.31 5.34 -0.18
N GLU A 26 -4.14 5.49 1.13
CA GLU A 26 -2.87 5.88 1.76
C GLU A 26 -1.76 4.86 1.48
N LYS A 27 -2.03 3.56 1.67
CA LYS A 27 -1.04 2.51 1.44
C LYS A 27 -0.60 2.44 -0.01
N LEU A 28 -1.52 2.60 -0.96
CA LEU A 28 -1.20 2.60 -2.39
C LEU A 28 -0.29 3.78 -2.76
N VAL A 29 -0.69 5.01 -2.39
CA VAL A 29 0.09 6.21 -2.71
C VAL A 29 1.46 6.16 -2.02
N ALA A 30 1.49 5.79 -0.74
CA ALA A 30 2.75 5.67 0.01
C ALA A 30 3.69 4.61 -0.59
N LEU A 31 3.18 3.44 -0.96
CA LEU A 31 3.97 2.36 -1.58
C LEU A 31 4.65 2.85 -2.86
N LEU A 32 3.86 3.40 -3.79
CA LEU A 32 4.33 3.76 -5.12
C LEU A 32 5.21 5.02 -5.08
N ARG A 33 4.76 6.07 -4.37
CA ARG A 33 5.52 7.33 -4.27
C ARG A 33 6.85 7.14 -3.58
N ARG A 34 6.90 6.41 -2.45
CA ARG A 34 8.16 6.22 -1.70
C ARG A 34 9.13 5.35 -2.49
N THR A 35 8.62 4.34 -3.21
CA THR A 35 9.43 3.56 -4.14
C THR A 35 10.03 4.46 -5.22
N ALA A 36 9.20 5.23 -5.92
CA ALA A 36 9.69 6.19 -6.93
C ALA A 36 10.70 7.19 -6.35
N SER A 37 10.42 7.76 -5.18
CA SER A 37 11.31 8.72 -4.51
C SER A 37 12.69 8.15 -4.21
N TYR A 38 12.76 6.88 -3.78
CA TYR A 38 14.04 6.22 -3.51
C TYR A 38 14.80 5.97 -4.82
N GLU A 39 14.12 5.50 -5.86
CA GLU A 39 14.73 5.22 -7.16
C GLU A 39 15.28 6.50 -7.84
N ARG A 40 14.62 7.65 -7.64
CA ARG A 40 15.13 8.96 -8.08
C ARG A 40 16.29 9.48 -7.23
N ASN A 41 16.39 9.06 -5.97
CA ASN A 41 17.44 9.50 -5.06
C ASN A 41 17.85 8.39 -4.07
N PRO A 42 18.73 7.46 -4.50
CA PRO A 42 19.14 6.31 -3.68
C PRO A 42 19.97 6.66 -2.44
N SER A 43 20.31 7.95 -2.23
CA SER A 43 20.96 8.40 -1.00
C SER A 43 19.99 8.47 0.19
N ARG A 44 18.68 8.38 -0.04
CA ARG A 44 17.66 8.29 1.00
C ARG A 44 17.58 6.88 1.57
N ASN A 45 17.19 6.76 2.84
CA ASN A 45 16.94 5.44 3.43
C ASN A 45 15.74 4.78 2.74
N GLU A 46 15.96 3.59 2.20
CA GLU A 46 14.90 2.72 1.72
C GLU A 46 14.19 2.07 2.92
N ASP A 47 12.87 1.98 2.86
CA ASP A 47 12.08 1.24 3.85
C ASP A 47 11.74 -0.14 3.28
N ASP A 48 12.55 -1.12 3.64
CA ASP A 48 12.39 -2.51 3.20
C ASP A 48 11.04 -3.11 3.63
N THR A 49 10.43 -2.58 4.69
CA THR A 49 9.15 -3.08 5.22
C THR A 49 7.96 -2.64 4.39
N LEU A 50 8.11 -1.61 3.56
CA LEU A 50 7.04 -1.01 2.74
C LEU A 50 6.35 -2.04 1.83
N VAL A 51 7.09 -3.09 1.44
CA VAL A 51 6.59 -4.20 0.62
C VAL A 51 5.35 -4.89 1.21
N ARG A 52 5.16 -4.81 2.53
CA ARG A 52 3.98 -5.33 3.23
C ARG A 52 2.66 -4.74 2.69
N HIS A 53 2.71 -3.52 2.16
CA HIS A 53 1.52 -2.86 1.62
C HIS A 53 0.97 -3.59 0.40
N ILE A 54 1.80 -4.31 -0.36
CA ILE A 54 1.35 -5.15 -1.47
C ILE A 54 0.40 -6.24 -0.94
N TYR A 55 0.74 -6.87 0.19
CA TYR A 55 -0.12 -7.86 0.85
C TYR A 55 -1.36 -7.23 1.46
N ASP A 56 -1.22 -6.10 2.17
CA ASP A 56 -2.34 -5.38 2.75
C ASP A 56 -3.38 -4.99 1.67
N LEU A 57 -2.90 -4.47 0.52
CA LEU A 57 -3.74 -4.08 -0.61
C LEU A 57 -4.39 -5.29 -1.29
N HIS A 58 -3.70 -6.42 -1.35
CA HIS A 58 -4.29 -7.68 -1.83
C HIS A 58 -5.47 -8.11 -0.96
N LEU A 59 -5.32 -8.10 0.37
CA LEU A 59 -6.42 -8.43 1.28
C LEU A 59 -7.60 -7.46 1.15
N ILE A 60 -7.33 -6.17 0.96
CA ILE A 60 -8.40 -5.18 0.76
C ILE A 60 -9.09 -5.41 -0.59
N ASN A 61 -8.36 -5.72 -1.67
CA ASN A 61 -8.95 -6.03 -2.98
C ASN A 61 -9.86 -7.27 -2.95
N GLN A 62 -9.62 -8.20 -2.02
CA GLN A 62 -10.48 -9.37 -1.78
C GLN A 62 -11.66 -9.09 -0.85
N SER A 63 -11.75 -7.89 -0.27
CA SER A 63 -12.85 -7.49 0.61
C SER A 63 -13.99 -6.80 -0.16
N ASN A 64 -15.03 -6.39 0.56
CA ASN A 64 -16.15 -5.63 0.01
C ASN A 64 -15.89 -4.11 -0.03
N ALA A 65 -14.62 -3.68 -0.03
CA ALA A 65 -14.26 -2.26 -0.08
C ALA A 65 -14.78 -1.59 -1.36
N ASP A 66 -15.28 -0.36 -1.24
CA ASP A 66 -15.79 0.38 -2.39
C ASP A 66 -14.65 0.92 -3.26
N LYS A 67 -14.46 0.30 -4.43
CA LYS A 67 -13.43 0.68 -5.40
C LYS A 67 -13.61 2.09 -5.95
N ASN A 68 -14.85 2.59 -6.05
CA ASN A 68 -15.11 3.96 -6.49
C ASN A 68 -14.69 4.96 -5.42
N GLU A 69 -14.97 4.65 -4.16
CA GLU A 69 -14.53 5.50 -3.04
C GLU A 69 -13.01 5.49 -2.90
N ILE A 70 -12.35 4.34 -3.05
CA ILE A 70 -10.88 4.26 -3.14
C ILE A 70 -10.36 5.16 -4.27
N SER A 71 -10.99 5.14 -5.46
CA SER A 71 -10.59 6.00 -6.58
C SER A 71 -10.69 7.49 -6.27
N LYS A 72 -11.72 7.89 -5.53
CA LYS A 72 -11.88 9.27 -5.08
C LYS A 72 -10.82 9.63 -4.04
N LEU A 73 -10.67 8.81 -3.00
CA LEU A 73 -9.74 9.04 -1.89
C LEU A 73 -8.28 9.06 -2.34
N VAL A 74 -7.89 8.24 -3.33
CA VAL A 74 -6.53 8.30 -3.90
C VAL A 74 -6.20 9.69 -4.44
N LYS A 75 -7.16 10.39 -5.05
CA LYS A 75 -6.96 11.76 -5.53
C LYS A 75 -6.69 12.72 -4.38
N GLU A 76 -7.50 12.62 -3.32
CA GLU A 76 -7.37 13.45 -2.12
C GLU A 76 -6.03 13.19 -1.41
N VAL A 77 -5.64 11.92 -1.28
CA VAL A 77 -4.35 11.51 -0.70
C VAL A 77 -3.18 12.04 -1.54
N ILE A 78 -3.25 11.99 -2.87
CA ILE A 78 -2.22 12.57 -3.74
C ILE A 78 -2.08 14.07 -3.48
N GLU A 79 -3.18 14.82 -3.40
CA GLU A 79 -3.13 16.27 -3.13
C GLU A 79 -2.51 16.59 -1.77
N ILE A 80 -2.79 15.76 -0.75
CA ILE A 80 -2.17 15.87 0.57
C ILE A 80 -0.67 15.59 0.48
N ASP A 81 -0.28 14.46 -0.11
CA ASP A 81 1.13 14.07 -0.23
C ASP A 81 1.93 15.06 -1.10
N ILE A 82 1.31 15.73 -2.08
CA ILE A 82 1.97 16.79 -2.85
C ILE A 82 2.28 17.99 -1.96
N LYS A 83 1.35 18.41 -1.09
CA LYS A 83 1.58 19.53 -0.17
C LYS A 83 2.69 19.20 0.83
N GLU A 84 2.73 17.97 1.31
CA GLU A 84 3.72 17.53 2.31
C GLU A 84 5.10 17.24 1.70
N PHE A 85 5.15 16.57 0.56
CA PHE A 85 6.39 16.01 0.00
C PHE A 85 6.80 16.59 -1.37
N GLY A 86 5.97 17.41 -2.01
CA GLY A 86 6.23 17.91 -3.37
C GLY A 86 7.51 18.73 -3.50
N ASN A 87 7.92 19.45 -2.45
CA ASN A 87 9.19 20.21 -2.45
C ASN A 87 10.43 19.31 -2.55
N GLN A 88 10.33 18.08 -2.05
CA GLN A 88 11.44 17.13 -1.98
C GLN A 88 11.35 16.01 -3.02
N HIS A 89 10.27 16.00 -3.81
CA HIS A 89 10.01 15.03 -4.88
C HIS A 89 9.28 15.72 -6.06
N PRO A 90 9.99 16.57 -6.84
CA PRO A 90 9.36 17.38 -7.89
C PRO A 90 8.61 16.57 -8.95
N GLN A 91 9.11 15.38 -9.30
CA GLN A 91 8.46 14.48 -10.26
C GLN A 91 7.04 14.10 -9.82
N PHE A 92 6.85 13.82 -8.52
CA PHE A 92 5.54 13.51 -7.96
C PHE A 92 4.63 14.76 -7.88
N ARG A 93 5.19 15.93 -7.62
CA ARG A 93 4.43 17.19 -7.63
C ARG A 93 3.92 17.54 -9.03
N ASP A 94 4.79 17.40 -10.03
CA ASP A 94 4.53 17.89 -11.38
C ASP A 94 3.65 16.92 -12.18
N ASP A 95 3.81 15.61 -11.99
CA ASP A 95 2.96 14.57 -12.59
C ASP A 95 2.81 13.36 -11.66
N PRO A 96 1.90 13.42 -10.66
CA PRO A 96 1.78 12.40 -9.63
C PRO A 96 1.43 11.02 -10.20
N TYR A 97 0.53 10.96 -11.18
CA TYR A 97 0.09 9.68 -11.74
C TYR A 97 1.23 8.98 -12.50
N LYS A 98 1.97 9.74 -13.32
CA LYS A 98 3.15 9.20 -14.01
C LYS A 98 4.21 8.72 -13.02
N GLU A 99 4.43 9.44 -11.93
CA GLU A 99 5.43 9.05 -10.95
C GLU A 99 4.98 7.84 -10.08
N LEU A 100 3.68 7.71 -9.81
CA LEU A 100 3.12 6.50 -9.17
C LEU A 100 3.26 5.27 -10.10
N LEU A 101 2.98 5.43 -11.40
CA LEU A 101 3.20 4.38 -12.39
C LEU A 101 4.69 4.01 -12.50
N TYR A 102 5.59 5.00 -12.49
CA TYR A 102 7.03 4.76 -12.42
C TYR A 102 7.41 3.94 -11.17
N GLY A 103 6.85 4.27 -10.00
CA GLY A 103 7.04 3.48 -8.79
C GLY A 103 6.56 2.03 -8.93
N PHE A 104 5.41 1.82 -9.58
CA PHE A 104 4.87 0.49 -9.83
C PHE A 104 5.74 -0.34 -10.76
N GLU A 105 6.22 0.25 -11.87
CA GLU A 105 7.15 -0.42 -12.79
C GLU A 105 8.41 -0.91 -12.08
N ARG A 106 8.99 -0.07 -11.19
CA ARG A 106 10.19 -0.45 -10.43
C ARG A 106 9.93 -1.63 -9.49
N ILE A 107 8.72 -1.74 -8.92
CA ILE A 107 8.32 -2.91 -8.12
C ILE A 107 8.26 -4.17 -8.99
N GLN A 108 7.79 -4.06 -10.24
CA GLN A 108 7.69 -5.20 -11.15
C GLN A 108 9.04 -5.66 -11.70
N GLU A 109 9.95 -4.73 -11.98
CA GLU A 109 11.24 -5.03 -12.63
C GLU A 109 12.32 -5.53 -11.66
N GLN A 110 12.25 -5.15 -10.38
CA GLN A 110 13.34 -5.43 -9.45
C GLN A 110 13.01 -6.60 -8.52
N GLU A 111 13.77 -7.68 -8.66
CA GLU A 111 13.66 -8.91 -7.86
C GLU A 111 13.77 -8.66 -6.34
N LYS A 112 14.43 -7.56 -5.93
CA LYS A 112 14.55 -7.16 -4.51
C LYS A 112 13.18 -7.08 -3.80
N PHE A 113 12.14 -6.63 -4.49
CA PHE A 113 10.81 -6.50 -3.90
C PHE A 113 10.15 -7.87 -3.66
N LYS A 114 10.36 -8.84 -4.55
CA LYS A 114 9.89 -10.21 -4.36
C LYS A 114 10.58 -10.88 -3.17
N VAL A 115 11.90 -10.73 -3.06
CA VAL A 115 12.68 -11.25 -1.92
C VAL A 115 12.22 -10.62 -0.61
N ARG A 116 12.06 -9.29 -0.57
CA ARG A 116 11.53 -8.59 0.61
C ARG A 116 10.13 -9.09 0.97
N TYR A 117 9.23 -9.20 -0.01
CA TYR A 117 7.88 -9.70 0.23
C TYR A 117 7.88 -11.08 0.90
N GLN A 118 8.68 -12.02 0.39
CA GLN A 118 8.81 -13.36 0.96
C GLN A 118 9.37 -13.31 2.40
N ASN A 119 10.38 -12.46 2.64
CA ASN A 119 10.98 -12.27 3.97
C ASN A 119 10.03 -11.62 4.99
N PHE A 120 9.12 -10.76 4.54
CA PHE A 120 8.17 -10.08 5.44
C PHE A 120 6.91 -10.92 5.71
N ILE A 121 6.34 -11.54 4.68
CA ILE A 121 5.06 -12.24 4.80
C ILE A 121 5.22 -13.59 5.51
N GLY A 122 6.30 -14.33 5.24
CA GLY A 122 6.56 -15.63 5.87
C GLY A 122 6.53 -15.60 7.41
N PRO A 123 7.30 -14.74 8.10
CA PRO A 123 7.35 -14.72 9.56
C PRO A 123 6.24 -13.90 10.23
N LEU A 124 5.59 -12.95 9.54
CA LEU A 124 4.67 -11.99 10.18
C LEU A 124 3.19 -12.26 9.94
N VAL A 125 2.84 -13.10 8.96
CA VAL A 125 1.44 -13.37 8.62
C VAL A 125 1.00 -14.71 9.19
N TYR A 126 0.07 -14.67 10.16
CA TYR A 126 -0.50 -15.86 10.81
C TYR A 126 -1.55 -16.60 9.94
N ASN A 127 -1.73 -16.18 8.68
CA ASN A 127 -2.61 -16.86 7.74
C ASN A 127 -1.97 -18.20 7.36
N LYS A 128 -2.76 -19.29 7.39
CA LYS A 128 -2.27 -20.64 7.07
C LYS A 128 -1.79 -20.75 5.62
N ASN A 129 -2.41 -19.99 4.71
CA ASN A 129 -2.06 -19.90 3.30
C ASN A 129 -1.95 -18.41 2.93
N PRO A 130 -0.83 -17.74 3.24
CA PRO A 130 -0.65 -16.35 2.83
C PRO A 130 -0.57 -16.25 1.31
N ALA A 131 -1.11 -15.17 0.76
CA ALA A 131 -1.06 -14.90 -0.67
C ALA A 131 0.40 -14.83 -1.14
N SER A 132 0.67 -15.49 -2.27
CA SER A 132 1.95 -15.43 -2.97
C SER A 132 2.24 -14.02 -3.48
N TRP A 133 3.50 -13.81 -3.86
CA TRP A 133 3.92 -12.58 -4.54
C TRP A 133 3.10 -12.37 -5.81
N GLU A 134 2.91 -13.43 -6.59
CA GLU A 134 2.20 -13.41 -7.86
C GLU A 134 0.72 -13.05 -7.70
N GLU A 135 0.03 -13.62 -6.70
CA GLU A 135 -1.36 -13.25 -6.38
C GLU A 135 -1.49 -11.80 -5.94
N SER A 136 -0.57 -11.33 -5.10
CA SER A 136 -0.62 -9.97 -4.56
C SER A 136 -0.26 -8.92 -5.62
N MET A 137 0.71 -9.21 -6.49
CA MET A 137 1.03 -8.37 -7.64
C MET A 137 -0.08 -8.33 -8.68
N LYS A 138 -0.82 -9.43 -8.87
CA LYS A 138 -2.02 -9.44 -9.70
C LYS A 138 -3.07 -8.47 -9.15
N SER A 139 -3.37 -8.55 -7.85
CA SER A 139 -4.30 -7.61 -7.21
C SER A 139 -3.83 -6.15 -7.28
N LEU A 140 -2.53 -5.89 -7.09
CA LEU A 140 -1.98 -4.54 -7.23
C LEU A 140 -2.16 -4.01 -8.66
N SER A 141 -1.93 -4.86 -9.68
CA SER A 141 -2.16 -4.51 -11.09
C SER A 141 -3.62 -4.17 -11.38
N GLU A 142 -4.56 -4.96 -10.83
CA GLU A 142 -6.00 -4.71 -10.93
C GLU A 142 -6.39 -3.37 -10.30
N ILE A 143 -5.87 -3.10 -9.09
CA ILE A 143 -6.07 -1.83 -8.39
C ILE A 143 -5.58 -0.67 -9.25
N ILE A 144 -4.33 -0.71 -9.73
CA ILE A 144 -3.75 0.38 -10.52
C ILE A 144 -4.52 0.63 -11.80
N THR A 145 -4.89 -0.43 -12.53
CA THR A 145 -5.67 -0.32 -13.78
C THR A 145 -7.04 0.32 -13.54
N SER A 146 -7.67 0.04 -12.39
CA SER A 146 -8.97 0.62 -12.05
C SER A 146 -8.90 2.09 -11.63
N LEU A 147 -7.78 2.54 -11.08
CA LEU A 147 -7.62 3.86 -10.47
C LEU A 147 -6.95 4.87 -11.40
N ILE A 148 -5.93 4.44 -12.15
CA ILE A 148 -5.16 5.27 -13.06
C ILE A 148 -5.65 4.95 -14.47
N LYS A 149 -6.75 5.61 -14.87
CA LYS A 149 -7.23 5.55 -16.26
C LYS A 149 -6.19 6.24 -17.14
N ILE A 150 -5.43 5.46 -17.90
CA ILE A 150 -4.63 5.93 -19.03
C ILE A 150 -5.57 6.31 -20.18
#